data_AF-A0A1H5EGZ1-F1
#
_entry.id   AF-A0A1H5EGZ1-F1
#
_cell.length_a   1.000
_cell.length_b   1.000
_cell.length_c   1.000
_cell.angle_alpha   90.00
_cell.angle_beta   90.00
_cell.angle_gamma   90.00
#
_symmetry.space_group_name_H-M   'P 1'
#
loop_
_entity.id
_entity.type
_entity.pdbx_description
1 polymer ?
#
loop_
_entity_poly.entity_id
_entity_poly.type
_entity_poly.pdbx_seq_one_letter_code
_entity_poly.pdbx_strand_id
1 'polypeptide(L)' 'YLINKAGIPANRLTSAGFGEDYPIADNKTRAGRAQNRRVEIKLVK' A
#
# COMPACT_ATOMS: atom_id res chain seq x y z
N TYR A 1 -10.59 3.47 7.41
CA TYR A 1 -10.08 2.75 8.60
C TYR A 1 -9.13 3.63 9.40
N LEU A 2 -8.01 4.11 8.81
CA LEU A 2 -6.98 4.87 9.53
C LEU A 2 -7.49 6.15 10.22
N ILE A 3 -8.40 6.89 9.58
CA ILE A 3 -9.01 8.09 10.18
C ILE A 3 -10.05 7.69 11.24
N ASN A 4 -11.11 6.99 10.81
CA ASN A 4 -12.28 6.76 11.67
C ASN A 4 -12.07 5.74 12.79
N LYS A 5 -11.19 4.75 12.62
CA LYS A 5 -10.97 3.67 13.60
C LYS A 5 -9.65 3.82 14.35
N ALA A 6 -8.58 4.21 13.67
CA ALA A 6 -7.27 4.40 14.30
C ALA A 6 -7.02 5.84 14.79
N GLY A 7 -7.93 6.78 14.52
CA GLY A 7 -7.85 8.16 15.03
C GLY A 7 -6.72 8.99 14.41
N ILE A 8 -6.15 8.57 13.28
CA ILE A 8 -5.07 9.32 12.63
C ILE A 8 -5.66 10.54 11.91
N PRO A 9 -5.20 11.77 12.21
CA PRO A 9 -5.67 12.97 11.52
C PRO A 9 -5.47 12.89 10.01
N ALA A 10 -6.48 13.27 9.24
CA ALA A 10 -6.47 13.16 7.77
C ALA A 10 -5.33 13.95 7.12
N ASN A 11 -4.97 15.10 7.69
CA ASN A 11 -3.87 15.95 7.22
C ASN A 11 -2.47 15.33 7.38
N ARG A 12 -2.32 14.24 8.14
CA ARG A 12 -1.06 13.48 8.27
C ARG A 12 -0.95 12.33 7.28
N LEU A 13 -1.97 12.10 6.45
CA LEU A 13 -2.05 10.98 5.54
C LEU A 13 -2.01 11.47 4.10
N THR A 14 -1.23 10.78 3.28
CA THR A 14 -1.22 10.94 1.82
C THR A 14 -1.36 9.56 1.21
N SER A 15 -2.23 9.41 0.22
CA SER A 15 -2.43 8.15 -0.50
C SER A 15 -1.99 8.29 -1.95
N ALA A 16 -1.20 7.34 -2.45
CA ALA A 16 -0.82 7.22 -3.84
C ALA A 16 -1.07 5.79 -4.32
N GLY A 17 -1.57 5.64 -5.56
CA GLY A 17 -1.75 4.35 -6.21
C GLY A 17 -0.60 4.09 -7.18
N PHE A 18 0.07 2.95 -7.04
CA PHE A 18 1.25 2.58 -7.82
C PHE A 18 1.03 1.42 -8.81
N GLY A 19 -0.19 0.88 -8.88
CA GLY A 19 -0.54 -0.19 -9.81
C GLY A 19 0.46 -1.37 -9.77
N GLU A 20 1.00 -1.70 -10.94
CA GLU A 20 1.95 -2.79 -11.12
C GLU A 20 3.40 -2.33 -11.25
N ASP A 21 3.66 -1.02 -11.12
CA ASP A 21 4.95 -0.40 -11.42
C ASP A 21 6.06 -0.81 -10.43
N TYR A 22 5.68 -1.32 -9.25
CA TYR A 22 6.61 -1.69 -8.17
C TYR A 22 6.31 -3.10 -7.64
N PRO A 23 6.61 -4.16 -8.43
CA PRO A 23 6.43 -5.54 -8.00
C PRO A 23 7.50 -5.93 -6.98
N ILE A 24 7.11 -6.74 -6.00
CA ILE A 24 8.04 -7.36 -5.02
C ILE A 24 8.16 -8.87 -5.24
N ALA A 25 7.34 -9.43 -6.12
CA ALA A 25 7.31 -10.84 -6.47
C ALA A 25 6.96 -11.04 -7.95
N ASP A 26 7.15 -12.25 -8.46
CA ASP A 26 6.88 -12.59 -9.85
C ASP A 26 5.38 -12.52 -10.20
N ASN A 27 5.02 -11.69 -11.18
CA ASN A 27 3.65 -11.53 -11.68
C ASN A 27 3.13 -12.76 -12.45
N LYS A 28 4.00 -13.69 -12.87
CA LYS A 28 3.56 -14.89 -13.59
C LYS A 28 2.89 -15.90 -12.67
N THR A 29 3.28 -15.97 -11.40
CA THR A 29 2.72 -16.92 -10.44
C THR A 29 1.49 -16.35 -9.71
N ARG A 30 0.54 -17.22 -9.36
CA ARG A 30 -0.63 -16.81 -8.54
C ARG A 30 -0.19 -16.27 -7.18
N ALA A 31 0.83 -16.90 -6.58
CA ALA A 31 1.38 -16.50 -5.29
C ALA A 31 2.05 -15.12 -5.37
N GLY A 32 2.89 -14.88 -6.38
CA GLY A 32 3.57 -13.59 -6.55
C GLY A 32 2.61 -12.44 -6.84
N ARG A 33 1.57 -12.65 -7.67
CA ARG A 33 0.49 -11.65 -7.83
C ARG A 33 -0.23 -11.35 -6.51
N ALA A 34 -0.42 -12.36 -5.66
CA ALA A 34 -1.03 -12.15 -4.35
C ALA A 34 -0.13 -11.31 -3.42
N GLN A 35 1.18 -11.54 -3.46
CA GLN A 35 2.16 -10.73 -2.73
C GLN A 35 2.22 -9.28 -3.25
N ASN A 36 2.11 -9.09 -4.57
CA ASN A 36 2.15 -7.75 -5.17
C ASN A 36 0.91 -6.90 -4.83
N ARG A 37 -0.26 -7.52 -4.61
CA ARG A 37 -1.47 -6.83 -4.14
C ARG A 37 -1.35 -6.45 -2.66
N ARG A 38 -0.66 -5.34 -2.40
CA ARG A 38 -0.32 -4.88 -1.06
C ARG A 38 -0.56 -3.37 -0.87
N VAL A 39 -0.62 -2.97 0.39
CA VAL A 39 -0.60 -1.58 0.82
C VAL A 39 0.67 -1.35 1.63
N GLU A 40 1.44 -0.32 1.28
CA GLU A 40 2.62 0.10 2.03
C GLU A 40 2.34 1.41 2.76
N ILE A 41 2.81 1.52 3.99
CA ILE A 41 2.75 2.76 4.78
C ILE A 41 4.19 3.21 5.01
N LYS A 42 4.54 4.39 4.47
CA LYS A 42 5.89 4.96 4.57
C LYS A 42 5.85 6.20 5.47
N LEU A 43 6.88 6.35 6.31
CA LEU A 43 7.08 7.56 7.09
C LEU A 43 7.73 8.63 6.21
N VAL A 44 7.07 9.79 6.12
CA VAL A 44 7.62 10.97 5.46
C VAL A 44 8.34 11.81 6.53
N LYS A 45 9.59 12.22 6.26
CA LYS A 45 10.38 13.06 7.16
C LYS A 45 9.99 14.53 7.01
#